data_AF-A0A1X6WLU2-F1
#
_entry.id   AF-A0A1X6WLU2-F1
#
_cell.length_a   1.000
_cell.length_b   1.000
_cell.length_c   1.000
_cell.angle_alpha   90.00
_cell.angle_beta   90.00
_cell.angle_gamma   90.00
#
_symmetry.space_group_name_H-M   'P 1'
#
loop_
_entity.id
_entity.type
_entity.pdbx_description
1 polymer ?
#
loop_
_entity_poly.entity_id
_entity_poly.type
_entity_poly.pdbx_seq_one_letter_code
_entity_poly.pdbx_strand_id
1 'polypeptide(L)' 'MWYLADKLNLSTSDISQLSGIGILDLEATKEKNNFIYLPKRKVILTTTKQLEKISKG' A
#
# COMPACT_ATOMS: atom_id res chain seq x y z
N MET A 1 3.14 3.32 -3.86
CA MET A 1 2.16 3.06 -2.78
C MET A 1 2.50 3.85 -1.53
N TRP A 2 3.59 3.55 -0.81
CA TRP A 2 3.96 4.25 0.43
C TRP A 2 4.08 5.77 0.29
N TYR A 3 4.73 6.28 -0.76
CA TYR A 3 4.77 7.72 -1.05
C TYR A 3 3.38 8.39 -1.13
N LEU A 4 2.39 7.70 -1.71
CA LEU A 4 1.02 8.23 -1.81
C LEU A 4 0.29 8.13 -0.46
N ALA A 5 0.53 7.07 0.30
CA ALA A 5 -0.01 6.93 1.65
C ALA A 5 0.51 8.03 2.58
N ASP A 6 1.82 8.31 2.53
CA ASP A 6 2.46 9.38 3.32
C ASP A 6 1.89 10.75 2.93
N LYS A 7 1.72 11.02 1.63
CA LYS A 7 1.11 12.27 1.14
C LYS A 7 -0.34 12.46 1.59
N LEU A 8 -1.08 11.35 1.76
CA LEU A 8 -2.48 11.35 2.18
C LEU A 8 -2.67 11.16 3.69
N ASN A 9 -1.59 11.12 4.48
CA ASN A 9 -1.62 10.81 5.92
C ASN A 9 -2.39 9.52 6.26
N LEU A 10 -2.28 8.50 5.41
CA LEU A 10 -2.94 7.20 5.62
C LEU A 10 -2.06 6.30 6.49
N SER A 11 -2.67 5.69 7.50
CA SER A 11 -2.03 4.66 8.32
C SER A 11 -1.91 3.34 7.55
N THR A 12 -1.04 2.44 8.01
CA THR A 12 -0.96 1.08 7.46
C THR A 12 -2.29 0.33 7.56
N SER A 13 -3.09 0.62 8.60
CA SER A 13 -4.43 0.04 8.77
C SER A 13 -5.39 0.50 7.67
N ASP A 14 -5.35 1.78 7.29
CA ASP A 14 -6.19 2.32 6.21
C ASP A 14 -5.83 1.66 4.87
N ILE A 15 -4.53 1.49 4.62
CA ILE A 15 -4.05 0.81 3.41
C ILE A 15 -4.46 -0.66 3.42
N SER A 16 -4.43 -1.34 4.57
CA SER A 16 -4.87 -2.73 4.72
C SER A 16 -6.34 -2.87 4.34
N GLN A 17 -7.20 -1.99 4.86
CA GLN A 17 -8.62 -1.98 4.55
C GLN A 17 -8.89 -1.68 3.07
N LEU A 18 -8.14 -0.76 2.46
CA LEU A 18 -8.32 -0.38 1.05
C LEU A 18 -7.83 -1.47 0.08
N SER A 19 -6.72 -2.14 0.41
CA SER A 19 -6.04 -3.10 -0.48
C SER A 19 -6.44 -4.55 -0.26
N GLY A 20 -7.00 -4.87 0.92
CA GLY A 20 -7.19 -6.25 1.37
C GLY A 20 -5.89 -6.99 1.70
N ILE A 21 -4.75 -6.29 1.77
CA ILE A 21 -3.45 -6.85 2.18
C ILE A 21 -3.37 -6.80 3.70
N GLY A 22 -2.85 -7.86 4.33
CA GLY A 22 -2.63 -7.88 5.78
C GLY A 22 -1.64 -6.79 6.22
N ILE A 23 -1.81 -6.27 7.44
CA ILE A 23 -0.93 -5.22 7.99
C ILE A 23 0.54 -5.67 7.99
N LEU A 24 0.83 -6.91 8.41
CA LEU A 24 2.18 -7.45 8.44
C LEU A 24 2.82 -7.50 7.04
N ASP A 25 2.06 -7.91 6.02
CA ASP A 25 2.54 -7.94 4.63
C ASP A 25 2.81 -6.53 4.11
N LEU A 26 1.98 -5.55 4.49
CA LEU A 26 2.21 -4.14 4.16
C LEU A 26 3.48 -3.60 4.84
N GLU A 27 3.63 -3.78 6.15
CA GLU A 27 4.82 -3.34 6.88
C GLU A 27 6.10 -3.94 6.28
N ALA A 28 6.04 -5.21 5.89
CA ALA A 28 7.14 -5.86 5.21
C ALA A 28 7.46 -5.15 3.86
N THR A 29 6.46 -4.72 3.08
CA THR A 29 6.74 -3.94 1.85
C THR A 29 7.31 -2.55 2.09
N LYS A 30 7.18 -2.00 3.31
CA LYS A 30 7.71 -0.68 3.68
C LYS A 30 9.20 -0.77 4.01
N GLU A 31 9.63 -1.84 4.67
CA GLU A 31 11.04 -2.11 4.91
C GLU A 31 11.70 -2.66 3.64
N LYS A 32 12.75 -2.00 3.14
CA LYS A 32 13.60 -2.50 2.04
C LYS A 32 14.48 -3.69 2.50
N ASN A 33 13.95 -4.63 3.27
CA ASN A 33 14.66 -5.83 3.65
C ASN A 33 14.47 -6.89 2.57
N ASN A 34 15.59 -7.33 1.99
CA ASN A 34 15.71 -8.15 0.78
C ASN A 34 15.10 -9.59 0.87
N PHE A 35 14.26 -9.88 1.86
CA PHE A 35 13.70 -11.22 2.12
C PHE A 35 12.17 -11.24 2.25
N ILE A 36 11.48 -10.29 1.64
CA ILE A 36 10.07 -10.05 1.92
C ILE A 36 9.17 -10.56 0.80
N TYR A 37 8.11 -11.27 1.21
CA TYR A 37 6.98 -11.61 0.37
C TYR A 37 6.41 -10.34 -0.26
N LEU A 38 6.62 -10.17 -1.57
CA LEU A 38 6.06 -9.07 -2.33
C LEU A 38 4.61 -9.44 -2.72
N PRO A 39 3.60 -8.66 -2.31
CA PRO A 39 2.24 -8.85 -2.77
C PRO A 39 2.19 -8.88 -4.29
N LYS A 40 1.30 -9.70 -4.86
CA LYS A 40 1.19 -9.86 -6.33
C LYS A 40 1.09 -8.49 -6.99
N ARG A 41 1.92 -8.23 -8.01
CA ARG A 41 2.03 -6.95 -8.75
C ARG A 41 0.68 -6.32 -9.14
N LYS A 42 -0.32 -7.16 -9.45
CA LYS A 42 -1.69 -6.74 -9.77
C LYS A 42 -2.37 -6.01 -8.60
N VAL A 43 -2.20 -6.50 -7.37
CA VAL A 43 -2.79 -5.88 -6.17
C VAL A 43 -2.15 -4.51 -5.93
N ILE A 44 -0.81 -4.43 -5.98
CA ILE A 44 -0.08 -3.16 -5.84
C ILE A 44 -0.54 -2.12 -6.88
N LEU A 45 -0.71 -2.53 -8.14
CA LEU A 45 -1.18 -1.65 -9.22
C LEU A 45 -2.62 -1.17 -9.00
N THR A 46 -3.53 -2.05 -8.59
CA THR A 46 -4.92 -1.69 -8.30
C THR A 46 -5.00 -0.70 -7.13
N THR A 47 -4.29 -0.98 -6.04
CA THR A 47 -4.23 -0.09 -4.87
C THR A 47 -3.63 1.27 -5.23
N THR A 48 -2.56 1.29 -6.03
CA THR A 48 -1.96 2.56 -6.49
C THR A 48 -2.97 3.40 -7.28
N LYS A 49 -3.75 2.80 -8.20
CA LYS A 49 -4.78 3.50 -8.96
C LYS A 49 -5.93 4.02 -8.09
N GLN A 50 -6.29 3.31 -7.02
CA GLN A 50 -7.31 3.79 -6.08
C GLN A 50 -6.83 5.00 -5.30
N LEU A 51 -5.58 4.97 -4.80
CA LEU A 51 -4.97 6.11 -4.10
C LEU A 51 -4.85 7.35 -5.00
N GLU A 52 -4.51 7.15 -6.28
CA GLU A 52 -4.45 8.25 -7.25
C GLU A 52 -5.83 8.90 -7.50
N LYS A 53 -6.92 8.14 -7.46
CA LYS A 53 -8.27 8.68 -7.59
C LYS A 53 -8.66 9.52 -6.37
N ILE A 54 -8.32 9.04 -5.17
CA ILE A 54 -8.58 9.78 -3.92
C ILE A 54 -7.78 11.08 -3.89
N SER A 55 -6.52 11.08 -4.37
CA SER A 55 -5.68 12.29 -4.40
C SER A 55 -6.12 13.36 -5.42
N LYS A 56 -6.97 13.02 -6.39
CA LYS A 56 -7.42 13.93 -7.46
C LYS A 56 -8.88 14.37 -7.30
N GLY A 57 -9.61 13.80 -6.33
CA GLY A 57 -10.99 14.16 -5.98
C GLY A 57 -11.05 15.25 -4.94
#